data_AF-A0A2D6SYP2-F1
#
_entry.id   AF-A0A2D6SYP2-F1
#
_cell.length_a   1.000
_cell.length_b   1.000
_cell.length_c   1.000
_cell.angle_alpha   90.00
_cell.angle_beta   90.00
_cell.angle_gamma   90.00
#
_symmetry.space_group_name_H-M   'P 1'
#
loop_
_entity.id
_entity.type
_entity.pdbx_description
1 polymer ?
#
loop_
_entity_poly.entity_id
_entity_poly.type
_entity_poly.pdbx_seq_one_letter_code
_entity_poly.pdbx_strand_id
1 'polypeptide(L)'
;MQNKMRKIIAVLIVSGCASGGVRAENAALDRVGTQWAPYIEWSLENPTFKGNPFDVIATATFIHEQSGEKRTTPMFYGGEDVWRFRFTGTHIGKWTFTTGSTDRELGGRRGSVLVEPNANSAITGFITHQGNKWARPMGQKRELRAFVPQLVMYADPKHFHNK
;
A
#
# COMPACT_ATOMS: atom_id res chain seq x y z
N MET A 1 -61.39 -38.51 42.93
CA MET A 1 -60.22 -38.03 43.71
C MET A 1 -59.00 -38.08 42.78
N GLN A 2 -58.21 -37.01 42.74
CA GLN A 2 -57.31 -36.55 41.67
C GLN A 2 -56.34 -37.57 41.02
N ASN A 3 -56.06 -37.41 39.71
CA ASN A 3 -54.70 -37.09 39.20
C ASN A 3 -54.68 -36.92 37.66
N LYS A 4 -54.45 -35.67 37.20
CA LYS A 4 -53.20 -35.16 36.62
C LYS A 4 -52.90 -35.59 35.17
N MET A 5 -53.29 -34.71 34.24
CA MET A 5 -52.73 -34.56 32.90
C MET A 5 -51.19 -34.50 32.95
N ARG A 6 -50.52 -35.43 32.25
CA ARG A 6 -49.10 -35.34 31.94
C ARG A 6 -48.93 -34.49 30.69
N LYS A 7 -48.40 -33.27 30.85
CA LYS A 7 -47.96 -32.40 29.75
C LYS A 7 -46.62 -32.95 29.21
N ILE A 8 -46.59 -33.22 27.92
CA ILE A 8 -45.40 -33.61 27.16
C ILE A 8 -44.57 -32.33 26.94
N ILE A 9 -43.35 -32.30 27.49
CA ILE A 9 -42.38 -31.21 27.31
C ILE A 9 -41.60 -31.50 26.03
N ALA A 10 -41.70 -30.61 25.04
CA ALA A 10 -40.90 -30.63 23.83
C ALA A 10 -39.49 -30.11 24.15
N VAL A 11 -38.49 -30.95 23.92
CA VAL A 11 -37.06 -30.59 24.01
C VAL A 11 -36.67 -29.92 22.70
N LEU A 12 -36.48 -28.60 22.72
CA LEU A 12 -35.92 -27.82 21.62
C LEU A 12 -34.42 -27.73 21.81
N ILE A 13 -33.67 -28.59 21.09
CA ILE A 13 -32.22 -28.46 20.92
C ILE A 13 -32.02 -27.40 19.84
N VAL A 14 -31.81 -26.15 20.25
CA VAL A 14 -31.28 -25.12 19.35
C VAL A 14 -29.76 -25.15 19.48
N SER A 15 -29.17 -25.71 18.44
CA SER A 15 -27.73 -25.81 18.20
C SER A 15 -27.06 -24.45 18.30
N GLY A 16 -26.10 -24.32 19.21
CA GLY A 16 -25.25 -23.14 19.33
C GLY A 16 -24.24 -23.09 18.18
N CYS A 17 -24.45 -22.17 17.24
CA CYS A 17 -23.38 -21.73 16.34
C CYS A 17 -22.40 -20.88 17.15
N ALA A 18 -21.32 -21.51 17.60
CA ALA A 18 -20.13 -20.79 18.06
C ALA A 18 -19.52 -20.05 16.85
N SER A 19 -19.73 -18.73 16.79
CA SER A 19 -18.99 -17.85 15.88
C SER A 19 -17.56 -17.69 16.38
N GLY A 20 -16.75 -18.71 16.11
CA GLY A 20 -15.31 -18.61 16.17
C GLY A 20 -14.78 -17.70 15.06
N GLY A 21 -13.86 -16.82 15.42
CA GLY A 21 -12.94 -16.18 14.47
C GLY A 21 -13.13 -14.68 14.30
N VAL A 22 -12.52 -13.92 15.20
CA VAL A 22 -12.10 -12.53 14.95
C VAL A 22 -11.21 -12.51 13.71
N ARG A 23 -11.74 -12.17 12.52
CA ARG A 23 -10.96 -11.76 11.34
C ARG A 23 -11.83 -10.96 10.36
N ALA A 24 -12.02 -9.68 10.64
CA ALA A 24 -12.37 -8.69 9.60
C ALA A 24 -12.12 -7.25 10.11
N GLU A 25 -10.86 -6.85 10.19
CA GLU A 25 -10.50 -5.41 10.28
C GLU A 25 -9.27 -5.08 9.42
N ASN A 26 -9.05 -5.82 8.33
CA ASN A 26 -7.98 -5.53 7.35
C ASN A 26 -8.51 -5.00 6.01
N ALA A 27 -9.80 -4.70 5.89
CA ALA A 27 -10.41 -4.30 4.62
C ALA A 27 -10.23 -2.81 4.23
N ALA A 28 -9.54 -1.97 5.03
CA ALA A 28 -9.51 -0.52 4.77
C ALA A 28 -8.30 -0.02 3.94
N LEU A 29 -7.19 -0.77 3.89
CA LEU A 29 -5.92 -0.30 3.30
C LEU A 29 -5.40 -1.14 2.13
N ASP A 30 -6.12 -2.17 1.73
CA ASP A 30 -5.75 -2.96 0.55
C ASP A 30 -6.00 -2.17 -0.73
N ARG A 31 -5.08 -2.28 -1.70
CA ARG A 31 -5.14 -1.60 -3.00
C ARG A 31 -4.70 -2.51 -4.15
N VAL A 32 -5.02 -2.09 -5.36
CA VAL A 32 -4.45 -2.63 -6.60
C VAL A 32 -3.77 -1.48 -7.33
N GLY A 33 -2.62 -1.73 -7.93
CA GLY A 33 -1.92 -0.75 -8.76
C GLY A 33 -1.09 -1.45 -9.83
N THR A 34 -0.41 -0.68 -10.65
CA THR A 34 0.40 -1.20 -11.75
C THR A 34 1.89 -0.96 -11.51
N GLN A 35 2.71 -1.75 -12.19
CA GLN A 35 4.15 -1.61 -12.14
C GLN A 35 4.59 -0.20 -12.60
N TRP A 36 5.45 0.44 -11.81
CA TRP A 36 6.11 1.74 -12.00
C TRP A 36 5.24 3.00 -12.04
N ALA A 37 4.05 2.97 -12.66
CA ALA A 37 3.18 4.13 -12.75
C ALA A 37 1.70 3.72 -12.91
N PRO A 38 0.74 4.52 -12.40
CA PRO A 38 0.95 5.64 -11.49
C PRO A 38 1.42 5.18 -10.10
N TYR A 39 1.77 6.12 -9.23
CA TYR A 39 1.93 5.79 -7.81
C TYR A 39 0.57 5.40 -7.21
N ILE A 40 0.60 4.55 -6.17
CA ILE A 40 -0.54 4.27 -5.32
C ILE A 40 -0.43 5.18 -4.09
N GLU A 41 -1.54 5.80 -3.67
CA GLU A 41 -1.58 6.71 -2.52
C GLU A 41 -2.60 6.21 -1.48
N TRP A 42 -2.25 6.41 -0.21
CA TRP A 42 -3.12 6.20 0.93
C TRP A 42 -3.19 7.49 1.75
N SER A 43 -4.30 7.62 2.48
CA SER A 43 -4.57 8.67 3.44
C SER A 43 -4.93 8.04 4.78
N LEU A 44 -4.36 8.57 5.85
CA LEU A 44 -4.68 8.22 7.23
C LEU A 44 -5.07 9.49 7.98
N GLU A 45 -6.24 9.48 8.58
CA GLU A 45 -6.68 10.53 9.49
C GLU A 45 -5.95 10.38 10.82
N ASN A 46 -5.53 11.51 11.38
CA ASN A 46 -4.95 11.64 12.71
C ASN A 46 -5.49 12.93 13.36
N PRO A 47 -6.78 12.99 13.70
CA PRO A 47 -7.39 14.17 14.34
C PRO A 47 -6.83 14.42 15.74
N THR A 48 -6.12 13.46 16.33
CA THR A 48 -5.61 13.58 17.70
C THR A 48 -4.19 14.14 17.79
N PHE A 49 -3.53 14.42 16.66
CA PHE A 49 -2.17 14.96 16.62
C PHE A 49 -2.02 16.24 17.45
N LYS A 50 -0.79 16.52 17.86
CA LYS A 50 -0.44 17.70 18.68
C LYS A 50 0.79 18.39 18.12
N GLY A 51 0.82 19.72 18.26
CA GLY A 51 1.94 20.54 17.81
C GLY A 51 1.88 20.83 16.31
N ASN A 52 3.06 21.01 15.71
CA ASN A 52 3.20 21.29 14.29
C ASN A 52 3.01 19.98 13.47
N PRO A 53 2.02 19.90 12.56
CA PRO A 53 1.74 18.67 11.81
C PRO A 53 2.91 18.21 10.92
N PHE A 54 3.78 19.14 10.50
CA PHE A 54 4.94 18.82 9.66
C PHE A 54 6.09 18.15 10.43
N ASP A 55 6.08 18.21 11.76
CA ASP A 55 7.11 17.58 12.62
C ASP A 55 6.76 16.13 12.98
N VAL A 56 5.56 15.65 12.61
CA VAL A 56 5.13 14.27 12.87
C VAL A 56 5.87 13.31 11.94
N ILE A 57 6.73 12.47 12.53
CA ILE A 57 7.50 11.46 11.80
C ILE A 57 6.67 10.19 11.65
N ALA A 58 6.35 9.82 10.41
CA ALA A 58 5.70 8.56 10.09
C ALA A 58 6.20 7.98 8.76
N THR A 59 6.19 6.65 8.65
CA THR A 59 6.70 5.90 7.49
C THR A 59 5.79 4.72 7.15
N ALA A 60 5.87 4.23 5.91
CA ALA A 60 5.27 2.97 5.48
C ALA A 60 6.37 2.06 4.91
N THR A 61 6.46 0.84 5.43
CA THR A 61 7.40 -0.18 4.96
C THR A 61 6.67 -1.26 4.20
N PHE A 62 6.93 -1.37 2.91
CA PHE A 62 6.41 -2.37 1.98
C PHE A 62 7.40 -3.52 1.80
N ILE A 63 6.90 -4.74 1.73
CA ILE A 63 7.66 -5.96 1.49
C ILE A 63 6.96 -6.75 0.38
N HIS A 64 7.70 -7.06 -0.68
CA HIS A 64 7.22 -7.93 -1.76
C HIS A 64 7.24 -9.39 -1.28
N GLU A 65 6.12 -10.08 -1.36
CA GLU A 65 6.00 -11.42 -0.78
C GLU A 65 6.92 -12.45 -1.49
N GLN A 66 7.11 -12.32 -2.80
CA GLN A 66 7.87 -13.32 -3.56
C GLN A 66 9.38 -13.07 -3.57
N SER A 67 9.83 -11.82 -3.69
CA SER A 67 11.27 -11.49 -3.77
C SER A 67 11.88 -11.05 -2.45
N GLY A 68 11.06 -10.72 -1.45
CA GLY A 68 11.51 -10.09 -0.21
C GLY A 68 11.99 -8.64 -0.38
N GLU A 69 11.83 -8.03 -1.56
CA GLU A 69 12.22 -6.63 -1.79
C GLU A 69 11.49 -5.73 -0.78
N LYS A 70 12.26 -4.93 -0.05
CA LYS A 70 11.74 -3.99 0.96
C LYS A 70 11.86 -2.55 0.46
N ARG A 71 10.80 -1.76 0.65
CA ARG A 71 10.75 -0.33 0.34
C ARG A 71 10.11 0.42 1.49
N THR A 72 10.80 1.41 2.03
CA THR A 72 10.25 2.29 3.08
C THR A 72 10.09 3.69 2.51
N THR A 73 8.89 4.26 2.62
CA THR A 73 8.59 5.63 2.18
C THR A 73 8.14 6.47 3.38
N PRO A 74 8.52 7.76 3.43
CA PRO A 74 8.00 8.67 4.44
C PRO A 74 6.53 9.00 4.14
N MET A 75 5.77 9.28 5.20
CA MET A 75 4.49 9.97 5.11
C MET A 75 4.71 11.48 5.04
N PHE A 76 3.71 12.20 4.55
CA PHE A 76 3.68 13.66 4.55
C PHE A 76 2.30 14.16 4.99
N TYR A 77 2.26 15.32 5.66
CA TYR A 77 1.00 15.98 6.01
C TYR A 77 0.33 16.51 4.74
N GLY A 78 -0.93 16.13 4.54
CA GLY A 78 -1.74 16.45 3.37
C GLY A 78 -2.82 17.50 3.62
N GLY A 79 -2.80 18.17 4.78
CA GLY A 79 -3.87 19.07 5.23
C GLY A 79 -4.98 18.32 5.98
N GLU A 80 -5.83 19.07 6.70
CA GLU A 80 -7.08 18.57 7.31
C GLU A 80 -6.88 17.33 8.19
N ASP A 81 -5.82 17.34 9.00
CA ASP A 81 -5.46 16.25 9.92
C ASP A 81 -5.20 14.90 9.21
N VAL A 82 -4.83 14.94 7.92
CA VAL A 82 -4.53 13.76 7.11
C VAL A 82 -3.04 13.65 6.81
N TRP A 83 -2.49 12.45 7.03
CA TRP A 83 -1.16 12.07 6.55
C TRP A 83 -1.29 11.11 5.39
N ARG A 84 -0.46 11.32 4.36
CA ARG A 84 -0.47 10.52 3.14
C ARG A 84 0.87 9.84 2.94
N PHE A 85 0.84 8.71 2.25
CA PHE A 85 2.05 8.07 1.73
C PHE A 85 1.78 7.49 0.35
N ARG A 86 2.86 7.41 -0.41
CA ARG A 86 2.86 6.88 -1.77
C ARG A 86 3.75 5.65 -1.87
N PHE A 87 3.38 4.77 -2.79
CA PHE A 87 4.14 3.60 -3.18
C PHE A 87 4.20 3.49 -4.69
N THR A 88 5.36 3.11 -5.20
CA THR A 88 5.55 2.77 -6.61
C THR A 88 5.95 1.30 -6.69
N GLY A 89 5.07 0.47 -7.25
CA GLY A 89 5.32 -0.97 -7.40
C GLY A 89 6.48 -1.25 -8.36
N THR A 90 7.61 -1.76 -7.84
CA THR A 90 8.77 -2.12 -8.66
C THR A 90 8.70 -3.54 -9.20
N HIS A 91 8.03 -4.45 -8.48
CA HIS A 91 7.72 -5.82 -8.88
C HIS A 91 6.22 -6.03 -9.02
N ILE A 92 5.83 -6.78 -10.05
CA ILE A 92 4.51 -7.39 -10.16
C ILE A 92 4.37 -8.45 -9.08
N GLY A 93 3.19 -8.55 -8.48
CA GLY A 93 2.89 -9.48 -7.39
C GLY A 93 2.37 -8.75 -6.16
N LYS A 94 2.15 -9.53 -5.10
CA LYS A 94 1.60 -9.02 -3.86
C LYS A 94 2.71 -8.40 -3.00
N TRP A 95 2.43 -7.20 -2.52
CA TRP A 95 3.19 -6.52 -1.49
C TRP A 95 2.33 -6.39 -0.24
N THR A 96 2.95 -6.48 0.93
CA THR A 96 2.33 -6.13 2.21
C THR A 96 3.05 -4.95 2.80
N PHE A 97 2.39 -4.16 3.63
CA PHE A 97 3.05 -3.06 4.33
C PHE A 97 2.60 -2.91 5.78
N THR A 98 3.47 -2.28 6.56
CA THR A 98 3.17 -1.80 7.91
C THR A 98 3.68 -0.38 8.08
N THR A 99 2.90 0.46 8.73
CA THR A 99 3.28 1.84 9.04
C THR A 99 4.02 1.94 10.37
N GLY A 100 4.92 2.90 10.50
CA GLY A 100 5.71 3.15 11.71
C GLY A 100 5.67 4.63 12.08
N SER A 101 5.27 4.93 13.31
CA SER A 101 5.31 6.25 13.94
C SER A 101 5.24 6.08 15.46
N THR A 102 5.68 7.09 16.20
CA THR A 102 5.37 7.23 17.64
C THR A 102 3.93 7.69 17.87
N ASP A 103 3.31 8.30 16.86
CA ASP A 103 1.89 8.62 16.84
C ASP A 103 1.07 7.33 16.68
N ARG A 104 0.07 7.13 17.55
CA ARG A 104 -0.69 5.89 17.61
C ARG A 104 -1.68 5.72 16.45
N GLU A 105 -2.15 6.81 15.86
CA GLU A 105 -3.11 6.76 14.74
C GLU A 105 -2.37 6.48 13.42
N LEU A 106 -1.10 6.90 13.32
CA LEU A 106 -0.25 6.69 12.15
C LEU A 106 0.60 5.41 12.21
N GLY A 107 0.91 4.88 13.40
CA GLY A 107 1.75 3.70 13.61
C GLY A 107 0.97 2.37 13.58
N GLY A 108 1.62 1.29 13.13
CA GLY A 108 1.09 -0.08 13.23
C GLY A 108 -0.06 -0.41 12.26
N ARG A 109 -0.40 0.49 11.34
CA ARG A 109 -1.42 0.26 10.31
C ARG A 109 -0.87 -0.73 9.29
N ARG A 110 -1.71 -1.65 8.81
CA ARG A 110 -1.31 -2.73 7.90
C ARG A 110 -2.22 -2.77 6.69
N GLY A 111 -1.66 -3.15 5.55
CA GLY A 111 -2.40 -3.35 4.31
C GLY A 111 -1.57 -4.12 3.30
N SER A 112 -2.16 -4.34 2.13
CA SER A 112 -1.50 -4.97 1.00
C SER A 112 -1.74 -4.20 -0.30
N VAL A 113 -0.87 -4.41 -1.28
CA VAL A 113 -1.10 -3.94 -2.64
C VAL A 113 -0.75 -5.04 -3.63
N LEU A 114 -1.72 -5.38 -4.48
CA LEU A 114 -1.46 -6.20 -5.66
C LEU A 114 -0.93 -5.29 -6.76
N VAL A 115 0.32 -5.51 -7.17
CA VAL A 115 0.93 -4.81 -8.30
C VAL A 115 0.77 -5.67 -9.55
N GLU A 116 0.04 -5.15 -10.51
CA GLU A 116 -0.23 -5.79 -11.80
C GLU A 116 0.77 -5.32 -12.87
N PRO A 117 0.90 -6.06 -13.99
CA PRO A 117 1.58 -5.57 -15.17
C PRO A 117 1.06 -4.20 -15.61
N ASN A 118 1.96 -3.30 -16.01
CA ASN A 118 1.54 -2.09 -16.69
C ASN A 118 1.27 -2.40 -18.17
N ALA A 119 0.05 -2.10 -18.64
CA ALA A 119 -0.32 -2.31 -20.05
C ALA A 119 0.39 -1.34 -21.00
N ASN A 120 0.83 -0.18 -20.51
CA ASN A 120 1.58 0.78 -21.30
C ASN A 120 3.07 0.40 -21.34
N SER A 121 3.52 -0.15 -22.47
CA SER A 121 4.91 -0.57 -22.69
C SER A 121 5.93 0.58 -22.72
N ALA A 122 5.48 1.83 -22.85
CA ALA A 122 6.34 3.01 -22.77
C ALA A 122 6.73 3.36 -21.33
N ILE A 123 5.99 2.88 -20.33
CA ILE A 123 6.35 3.07 -18.92
C ILE A 123 7.56 2.18 -18.62
N THR A 124 8.59 2.81 -18.06
CA THR A 124 9.86 2.16 -17.70
C THR A 124 10.13 2.32 -16.21
N GLY A 125 10.95 1.43 -15.66
CA GLY A 125 11.41 1.55 -14.28
C GLY A 125 12.40 2.69 -14.07
N PHE A 126 12.82 2.86 -12.82
CA PHE A 126 13.82 3.86 -12.45
C PHE A 126 15.16 3.62 -13.15
N ILE A 127 15.86 4.72 -13.46
CA ILE A 127 17.21 4.67 -14.01
C ILE A 127 18.12 3.91 -13.04
N THR A 128 18.90 3.00 -13.58
CA THR A 128 19.92 2.20 -12.89
C THR A 128 21.14 2.05 -13.80
N HIS A 129 22.01 1.10 -13.51
CA HIS A 129 23.17 0.76 -14.34
C HIS A 129 23.19 -0.72 -14.74
N GLN A 130 23.88 -1.01 -15.85
CA GLN A 130 24.29 -2.36 -16.26
C GLN A 130 25.76 -2.28 -16.69
N GLY A 131 26.65 -2.80 -15.83
CA GLY A 131 28.09 -2.51 -15.94
C GLY A 131 28.33 -1.00 -15.88
N ASN A 132 29.06 -0.48 -16.87
CA ASN A 132 29.42 0.95 -16.98
C ASN A 132 28.41 1.76 -17.84
N LYS A 133 27.21 1.24 -18.11
CA LYS A 133 26.17 1.92 -18.90
C LYS A 133 24.97 2.25 -18.02
N TRP A 134 24.32 3.36 -18.32
CA TRP A 134 22.98 3.64 -17.80
C TRP A 134 21.98 2.66 -18.38
N ALA A 135 21.02 2.23 -17.56
CA ALA A 135 19.98 1.30 -17.97
C ALA A 135 18.64 1.64 -17.34
N ARG A 136 17.54 1.15 -17.93
CA ARG A 136 16.21 1.15 -17.32
C ARG A 136 15.63 -0.26 -17.35
N PRO A 137 14.96 -0.71 -16.28
CA PRO A 137 14.12 -1.88 -16.34
C PRO A 137 12.94 -1.65 -17.29
N MET A 138 12.69 -2.59 -18.19
CA MET A 138 11.59 -2.53 -19.16
C MET A 138 10.79 -3.84 -19.17
N GLY A 139 9.50 -3.70 -19.48
CA GLY A 139 8.56 -4.81 -19.50
C GLY A 139 8.33 -5.47 -18.14
N GLN A 140 7.41 -6.43 -18.12
CA GLN A 140 6.94 -7.10 -16.91
C GLN A 140 8.08 -7.80 -16.13
N LYS A 141 9.04 -8.35 -16.87
CA LYS A 141 10.22 -9.05 -16.34
C LYS A 141 11.34 -8.12 -15.88
N ARG A 142 11.17 -6.80 -15.98
CA ARG A 142 12.17 -5.78 -15.58
C ARG A 142 13.52 -5.97 -16.27
N GLU A 143 13.53 -6.39 -17.54
CA GLU A 143 14.77 -6.58 -18.28
C GLU A 143 15.52 -5.25 -18.40
N LEU A 144 16.81 -5.25 -18.07
CA LEU A 144 17.62 -4.03 -18.18
C LEU A 144 17.91 -3.73 -19.65
N ARG A 145 17.52 -2.54 -20.09
CA ARG A 145 17.86 -1.98 -21.39
C ARG A 145 18.81 -0.80 -21.20
N ALA A 146 20.02 -0.93 -21.72
CA ALA A 146 20.99 0.16 -21.69
C ALA A 146 20.52 1.34 -22.55
N PHE A 147 20.80 2.56 -22.12
CA PHE A 147 20.51 3.78 -22.87
C PHE A 147 21.60 4.84 -22.60
N VAL A 148 21.65 5.88 -23.44
CA VAL A 148 22.50 7.05 -23.23
C VAL A 148 21.59 8.20 -22.76
N PRO A 149 21.74 8.70 -21.52
CA PRO A 149 20.92 9.81 -21.07
C PRO A 149 21.32 11.09 -21.81
N GLN A 150 20.32 11.82 -22.31
CA GLN A 150 20.51 13.21 -22.71
C GLN A 150 20.18 14.10 -21.52
N LEU A 151 21.23 14.59 -20.84
CA LEU A 151 21.08 15.58 -19.78
C LEU A 151 21.03 16.95 -20.43
N VAL A 152 19.89 17.63 -20.30
CA VAL A 152 19.75 18.99 -20.81
C VAL A 152 19.56 19.91 -19.62
N MET A 153 20.52 20.81 -19.40
CA MET A 153 20.37 21.92 -18.46
C MET A 153 19.66 23.07 -19.18
N TYR A 154 18.48 23.43 -18.69
CA TYR A 154 17.74 24.61 -19.15
C TYR A 154 17.78 25.71 -18.09
N ALA A 155 17.74 26.96 -18.53
CA ALA A 155 17.73 28.13 -17.66
C ALA A 155 16.43 28.29 -16.86
N ASP A 156 15.28 27.78 -17.36
CA ASP A 156 13.98 27.93 -16.70
C ASP A 156 12.97 26.82 -17.15
N PRO A 157 12.23 26.17 -16.22
CA PRO A 157 11.24 25.13 -16.50
C PRO A 157 10.16 25.48 -17.55
N LYS A 158 9.82 26.76 -17.73
CA LYS A 158 8.79 27.19 -18.69
C LYS A 158 9.13 26.87 -20.16
N HIS A 159 10.39 26.59 -20.47
CA HIS A 159 10.83 26.25 -21.82
C HIS A 159 10.65 24.76 -22.19
N PHE A 160 10.18 23.91 -21.26
CA PHE A 160 10.11 22.47 -21.45
C PHE A 160 8.80 21.95 -22.05
N HIS A 161 7.65 22.58 -21.76
CA HIS A 161 6.35 21.92 -21.97
C HIS A 161 5.74 22.00 -23.38
N ASN A 162 6.42 22.58 -24.38
CA ASN A 162 5.88 22.78 -25.74
C ASN A 162 6.90 22.54 -26.87
N LYS A 163 7.64 21.43 -26.84
CA LYS A 163 8.49 21.01 -27.96
C LYS A 163 8.32 19.53 -28.29
#